data_AF-A0A432U943-F1
#
_entry.id   AF-A0A432U943-F1
#
_cell.length_a   1.000
_cell.length_b   1.000
_cell.length_c   1.000
_cell.angle_alpha   90.00
_cell.angle_beta   90.00
_cell.angle_gamma   90.00
#
_symmetry.space_group_name_H-M   'P 1'
#
loop_
_entity.id
_entity.type
_entity.pdbx_description
1 polymer ?
#
loop_
_entity_poly.entity_id
_entity_poly.type
_entity_poly.pdbx_seq_one_letter_code
_entity_poly.pdbx_strand_id
1 'polypeptide(L)'
;ASELFSSLPAAEYAPFLLPFVLSCFGFSILYYAVPLEKVRFINALQAGLIAAALLEVIKYAMFIYIQYFPMYELIYGTLSILMLVMLWVYLAWVIVLLGASFCYCFENKELL
;
A
#
# COMPACT_ATOMS: atom_id res chain seq x y z
N ALA A 1 -9.81 9.49 28.12
CA ALA A 1 -10.10 9.26 26.68
C ALA A 1 -9.52 7.93 26.20
N SER A 2 -8.25 7.62 26.50
CA SER A 2 -7.61 6.31 26.25
C SER A 2 -8.36 5.11 26.82
N GLU A 3 -9.01 5.25 27.98
CA GLU A 3 -9.72 4.15 28.66
C GLU A 3 -11.11 3.82 28.07
N LEU A 4 -11.62 4.65 27.16
CA LEU A 4 -12.90 4.43 26.48
C LEU A 4 -12.71 3.69 25.13
N PHE A 5 -11.50 3.71 24.59
CA PHE A 5 -11.11 2.95 23.40
C PHE A 5 -10.71 1.50 23.73
N SER A 6 -10.27 1.21 24.96
CA SER A 6 -9.89 -0.14 25.40
C SER A 6 -11.06 -1.07 25.71
N SER A 7 -12.29 -0.55 25.86
CA SER A 7 -13.49 -1.32 26.18
C SER A 7 -14.21 -1.90 24.95
N LEU A 8 -13.75 -1.58 23.73
CA LEU A 8 -14.30 -2.14 22.49
C LEU A 8 -13.51 -3.41 22.12
N PRO A 9 -14.17 -4.58 21.95
CA PRO A 9 -13.49 -5.81 21.52
C PRO A 9 -12.83 -5.69 20.13
N ALA A 10 -13.11 -4.62 19.39
CA ALA A 10 -12.45 -4.27 18.13
C ALA A 10 -11.09 -3.57 18.29
N ALA A 11 -10.72 -3.13 19.49
CA ALA A 11 -9.48 -2.39 19.75
C ALA A 11 -8.20 -3.24 19.60
N GLU A 12 -8.30 -4.55 19.82
CA GLU A 12 -7.18 -5.48 19.64
C GLU A 12 -6.74 -5.64 18.17
N TYR A 13 -7.69 -5.54 17.22
CA TYR A 13 -7.40 -5.68 15.79
C TYR A 13 -7.26 -4.34 15.04
N ALA A 14 -7.56 -3.23 15.72
CA ALA A 14 -7.41 -1.88 15.20
C ALA A 14 -6.02 -1.60 14.58
N PRO A 15 -4.87 -2.02 15.15
CA PRO A 15 -3.57 -1.64 14.59
C PRO A 15 -3.27 -2.29 13.23
N PHE A 16 -3.93 -3.39 12.86
CA PHE A 16 -3.75 -4.05 11.56
C PHE A 16 -4.80 -3.59 10.53
N LEU A 17 -6.07 -3.55 10.92
CA LEU A 17 -7.17 -3.18 10.01
C LEU A 17 -7.16 -1.70 9.64
N LEU A 18 -6.80 -0.83 10.59
CA LEU A 18 -6.86 0.62 10.40
C LEU A 18 -5.90 1.10 9.29
N PRO A 19 -4.59 0.77 9.29
CA PRO A 19 -3.70 1.15 8.20
C PRO A 19 -4.08 0.50 6.86
N PHE A 20 -4.65 -0.71 6.84
CA PHE A 20 -5.14 -1.31 5.60
C PHE A 20 -6.25 -0.47 4.98
N VAL A 21 -7.28 -0.19 5.77
CA VAL A 21 -8.46 0.58 5.35
C VAL A 21 -8.06 1.99 4.92
N LEU A 22 -7.21 2.66 5.69
CA LEU A 22 -6.66 3.97 5.32
C LEU A 22 -5.86 3.93 4.01
N SER A 23 -5.03 2.91 3.81
CA SER A 23 -4.26 2.76 2.56
C SER A 23 -5.19 2.52 1.38
N CYS A 24 -6.21 1.68 1.56
CA CYS A 24 -7.24 1.41 0.54
C CYS A 24 -7.98 2.68 0.13
N PHE A 25 -8.48 3.45 1.09
CA PHE A 25 -9.14 4.73 0.81
C PHE A 25 -8.18 5.74 0.18
N GLY A 26 -6.94 5.83 0.69
CA GLY A 26 -5.91 6.73 0.15
C GLY A 26 -5.62 6.44 -1.32
N PHE A 27 -5.38 5.18 -1.69
CA PHE A 27 -5.16 4.80 -3.08
C PHE A 27 -6.41 4.95 -3.95
N SER A 28 -7.60 4.64 -3.42
CA SER A 28 -8.85 4.82 -4.15
C SER A 28 -9.09 6.30 -4.51
N ILE A 29 -8.83 7.21 -3.56
CA ILE A 29 -8.91 8.66 -3.78
C ILE A 29 -7.84 9.09 -4.78
N LEU A 30 -6.62 8.59 -4.65
CA LEU A 30 -5.53 8.90 -5.58
C LEU A 30 -5.88 8.50 -7.01
N TYR A 31 -6.42 7.29 -7.22
CA TYR A 31 -6.84 6.82 -8.54
C TYR A 31 -8.10 7.50 -9.08
N TYR A 32 -8.93 8.08 -8.22
CA TYR A 32 -10.10 8.87 -8.64
C TYR A 32 -9.73 10.32 -8.96
N ALA A 33 -8.80 10.92 -8.22
CA ALA A 33 -8.47 12.36 -8.33
C ALA A 33 -7.39 12.68 -9.37
N VAL A 34 -6.47 11.74 -9.65
CA VAL A 34 -5.36 11.94 -10.59
C VAL A 34 -5.78 11.93 -12.07
N PRO A 35 -6.69 11.06 -12.55
CA PRO A 35 -7.10 11.06 -13.95
C PRO A 35 -7.80 12.37 -14.33
N LEU A 36 -7.50 12.88 -15.53
CA LEU A 36 -8.28 13.98 -16.12
C LEU A 36 -9.63 13.52 -16.68
N GLU A 37 -9.79 12.22 -16.90
CA GLU A 37 -11.00 11.57 -17.40
C GLU A 37 -11.95 11.18 -16.25
N LYS A 38 -13.26 11.12 -16.51
CA LYS A 38 -14.25 10.73 -15.50
C LYS A 38 -14.21 9.22 -15.27
N VAL A 39 -13.64 8.79 -14.14
CA VAL A 39 -13.60 7.38 -13.75
C VAL A 39 -14.72 7.08 -12.76
N ARG A 40 -15.38 5.91 -12.87
CA ARG A 40 -16.40 5.50 -11.89
C ARG A 40 -15.74 5.15 -10.55
N PHE A 41 -16.32 5.64 -9.45
CA PHE A 41 -15.77 5.45 -8.11
C PHE A 41 -15.62 3.97 -7.72
N ILE A 42 -16.48 3.09 -8.23
CA ILE A 42 -16.43 1.64 -7.96
C ILE A 42 -15.15 1.02 -8.57
N ASN A 43 -14.77 1.42 -9.77
CA ASN A 43 -13.57 0.92 -10.46
C ASN A 43 -12.30 1.42 -9.76
N ALA A 44 -12.31 2.68 -9.31
CA ALA A 44 -11.23 3.25 -8.50
C ALA A 44 -11.07 2.55 -7.15
N LEU A 45 -12.18 2.16 -6.51
CA LEU A 45 -12.16 1.40 -5.26
C LEU A 45 -11.54 0.00 -5.43
N GLN A 46 -11.92 -0.72 -6.51
CA GLN A 46 -11.35 -2.04 -6.80
C GLN A 46 -9.84 -1.96 -7.05
N ALA A 47 -9.39 -0.97 -7.81
CA ALA A 47 -7.97 -0.72 -8.04
C ALA A 47 -7.24 -0.32 -6.74
N GLY A 48 -7.85 0.53 -5.92
CA GLY A 48 -7.32 0.93 -4.62
C GLY A 48 -7.16 -0.23 -3.63
N LEU A 49 -8.11 -1.18 -3.65
CA LEU A 49 -8.05 -2.39 -2.83
C LEU A 49 -6.91 -3.32 -3.26
N ILE A 50 -6.73 -3.49 -4.58
CA ILE A 50 -5.58 -4.24 -5.13
C ILE A 50 -4.27 -3.57 -4.71
N ALA A 51 -4.12 -2.26 -4.92
CA ALA A 51 -2.91 -1.53 -4.57
C ALA A 51 -2.61 -1.58 -3.06
N ALA A 52 -3.62 -1.43 -2.20
CA ALA A 52 -3.45 -1.55 -0.76
C ALA A 52 -3.00 -2.96 -0.34
N ALA A 53 -3.57 -4.02 -0.92
CA ALA A 53 -3.14 -5.39 -0.65
C ALA A 53 -1.67 -5.62 -1.05
N LEU A 54 -1.26 -5.15 -2.23
CA LEU A 54 0.15 -5.23 -2.64
C LEU A 54 1.07 -4.43 -1.70
N LEU A 55 0.63 -3.27 -1.21
CA LEU A 55 1.39 -2.47 -0.25
C LEU A 55 1.54 -3.18 1.11
N GLU A 56 0.58 -4.01 1.51
CA GLU A 56 0.74 -4.84 2.70
C GLU A 56 1.73 -5.97 2.48
N VAL A 57 1.60 -6.69 1.37
CA VAL A 57 2.54 -7.75 0.98
C VAL A 57 3.98 -7.22 1.01
N ILE A 58 4.20 -6.00 0.51
CA ILE A 58 5.55 -5.44 0.49
C ILE A 58 6.06 -5.00 1.86
N LYS A 59 5.19 -4.49 2.73
CA LYS A 59 5.55 -4.18 4.13
C LYS A 59 6.04 -5.45 4.85
N TYR A 60 5.33 -6.56 4.67
CA TYR A 60 5.74 -7.86 5.21
C TYR A 60 7.01 -8.39 4.53
N ALA A 61 7.14 -8.27 3.21
CA ALA A 61 8.35 -8.70 2.49
C ALA A 61 9.61 -7.94 2.96
N MET A 62 9.50 -6.63 3.21
CA MET A 62 10.60 -5.85 3.77
C MET A 62 10.95 -6.26 5.18
N PHE A 63 9.95 -6.56 6.02
CA PHE A 63 10.20 -7.05 7.37
C PHE A 63 10.99 -8.36 7.36
N ILE A 64 10.60 -9.30 6.48
CA ILE A 64 11.32 -10.55 6.27
C ILE A 64 12.76 -10.27 5.77
N TYR A 65 12.92 -9.38 4.78
CA TYR A 65 14.23 -9.05 4.23
C TYR A 65 15.21 -8.55 5.30
N ILE A 66 14.76 -7.65 6.20
CA ILE A 66 15.58 -7.13 7.30
C ILE A 66 16.02 -8.25 8.25
N GLN A 67 15.14 -9.21 8.55
CA GLN A 67 15.45 -10.30 9.49
C GLN A 67 16.43 -11.33 8.94
N TYR A 68 16.32 -11.69 7.66
CA TYR A 68 17.07 -12.80 7.08
C TYR A 68 18.36 -12.37 6.36
N PHE A 69 18.48 -11.11 5.91
CA PHE A 69 19.62 -10.64 5.10
C PHE A 69 20.41 -9.46 5.72
N PRO A 70 20.99 -9.60 6.93
CA PRO A 70 21.87 -8.58 7.50
C PRO A 70 23.25 -8.49 6.78
N MET A 71 23.53 -9.37 5.80
CA MET A 71 24.82 -9.41 5.09
C MET A 71 25.20 -8.07 4.44
N TYR A 72 24.21 -7.30 3.98
CA TYR A 72 24.43 -5.98 3.36
C TYR A 72 24.96 -4.95 4.36
N GLU A 73 24.59 -5.07 5.64
CA GLU A 73 25.08 -4.21 6.73
C GLU A 73 26.58 -4.43 6.99
N LEU A 74 27.09 -5.64 6.78
CA LEU A 74 28.51 -5.96 6.99
C LEU A 74 29.43 -5.28 5.97
N ILE A 75 28.94 -5.04 4.76
CA ILE A 75 29.72 -4.43 3.65
C ILE A 75 29.55 -2.90 3.65
N TYR A 76 28.30 -2.43 3.78
CA TYR A 76 27.94 -1.03 3.57
C TYR A 76 27.62 -0.27 4.87
N GLY A 77 27.60 -0.94 6.02
CA GLY A 77 27.30 -0.33 7.32
C GLY A 77 25.96 0.42 7.32
N THR A 78 25.95 1.60 7.94
CA THR A 78 24.77 2.47 8.06
C THR A 78 24.19 2.93 6.71
N LEU A 79 24.96 2.91 5.62
CA LEU A 79 24.48 3.24 4.27
C LEU A 79 23.45 2.23 3.74
N SER A 80 23.41 1.01 4.30
CA SER A 80 22.46 -0.03 3.91
C SER A 80 21.01 0.38 4.12
N ILE A 81 20.75 1.20 5.13
CA ILE A 81 19.41 1.74 5.41
C ILE A 81 18.92 2.60 4.23
N LEU A 82 19.81 3.42 3.65
CA LEU A 82 19.46 4.25 2.49
C LEU A 82 19.10 3.37 1.29
N MET A 83 19.89 2.33 1.02
CA MET A 83 19.61 1.38 -0.06
C MET A 83 18.29 0.65 0.15
N LEU A 84 18.01 0.23 1.38
CA LEU A 84 16.75 -0.42 1.74
C LEU A 84 15.55 0.50 1.53
N VAL A 85 15.66 1.76 1.97
CA VAL A 85 14.60 2.76 1.78
C VAL A 85 14.37 3.03 0.30
N MET A 86 15.42 3.17 -0.51
CA MET A 86 15.29 3.33 -1.97
C MET A 86 14.58 2.15 -2.62
N LEU A 87 14.92 0.92 -2.22
CA LEU A 87 14.26 -0.29 -2.70
C LEU A 87 12.77 -0.30 -2.32
N TRP A 88 12.45 0.03 -1.06
CA TRP A 88 11.06 0.09 -0.58
C TRP A 88 10.23 1.13 -1.33
N VAL A 89 10.78 2.35 -1.50
CA VAL A 89 10.12 3.42 -2.25
C VAL A 89 9.94 3.03 -3.72
N TYR A 90 10.97 2.47 -4.37
CA TYR A 90 10.89 2.02 -5.76
C TYR A 90 9.73 1.04 -5.97
N LEU A 91 9.66 0.01 -5.13
CA LEU A 91 8.60 -0.98 -5.26
C LEU A 91 7.21 -0.40 -4.92
N ALA A 92 7.12 0.52 -3.94
CA ALA A 92 5.87 1.22 -3.65
C ALA A 92 5.35 1.99 -4.86
N TRP A 93 6.22 2.69 -5.59
CA TRP A 93 5.86 3.36 -6.85
C TRP A 93 5.44 2.39 -7.94
N VAL A 94 6.11 1.25 -8.08
CA VAL A 94 5.71 0.20 -9.02
C VAL A 94 4.29 -0.28 -8.72
N ILE A 95 3.95 -0.49 -7.44
CA ILE A 95 2.59 -0.86 -7.00
C ILE A 95 1.59 0.23 -7.36
N VAL A 96 1.93 1.50 -7.12
CA VAL A 96 1.05 2.63 -7.44
C VAL A 96 0.74 2.69 -8.93
N LEU A 97 1.75 2.56 -9.79
CA LEU A 97 1.59 2.55 -11.25
C LEU A 97 0.82 1.31 -11.73
N LEU A 98 1.08 0.14 -11.15
CA LEU A 98 0.32 -1.07 -11.44
C LEU A 98 -1.16 -0.89 -11.08
N GLY A 99 -1.48 -0.40 -9.89
CA GLY A 99 -2.87 -0.15 -9.50
C GLY A 99 -3.60 0.84 -10.43
N ALA A 100 -2.89 1.89 -10.90
CA ALA A 100 -3.45 2.79 -11.91
C ALA A 100 -3.73 2.09 -13.24
N SER A 101 -2.85 1.19 -13.69
CA SER A 101 -3.06 0.40 -14.91
C SER A 101 -4.26 -0.56 -14.79
N PHE A 102 -4.48 -1.15 -13.61
CA PHE A 102 -5.67 -1.95 -13.34
C PHE A 102 -6.95 -1.12 -13.37
N CYS A 103 -6.93 0.09 -12.79
CA CYS A 103 -8.05 1.03 -12.83
C CYS A 103 -8.48 1.33 -14.28
N TYR A 104 -7.51 1.64 -15.14
CA TYR A 104 -7.75 1.89 -16.56
C TYR A 104 -8.35 0.67 -17.28
N CYS A 105 -7.86 -0.55 -16.98
CA CYS A 105 -8.37 -1.78 -17.58
C CYS A 105 -9.83 -2.06 -17.18
N PHE A 106 -10.22 -1.76 -15.94
CA PHE A 106 -11.60 -1.93 -15.47
C PHE A 106 -12.56 -0.95 -16.13
N GLU A 107 -12.18 0.33 -16.25
CA GLU A 107 -13.01 1.33 -16.94
C GLU A 107 -13.19 0.98 -18.43
N ASN A 108 -12.11 0.59 -19.12
CA ASN A 108 -12.18 0.24 -20.55
C ASN A 108 -13.03 -1.01 -20.84
N LYS A 109 -13.13 -1.95 -19.89
CA LYS A 109 -14.04 -3.12 -20.02
C LYS A 109 -15.51 -2.75 -19.95
N GLU A 110 -15.88 -1.67 -19.26
CA GLU A 110 -17.27 -1.22 -19.20
C GLU A 110 -17.70 -0.43 -20.44
N LEU A 111 -16.75 0.01 -21.26
CA LEU A 111 -16.98 0.76 -22.50
C LEU A 111 -17.11 -0.13 -23.76
N LEU A 112 -16.88 -1.44 -23.65
CA LEU A 112 -16.99 -2.44 -24.73
C LEU A 112 -18.25 -3.30 -24.55
#